data_AF-B1YND6-F1
#
_entry.id   AF-B1YND6-F1
#
_cell.length_a   1.000
_cell.length_b   1.000
_cell.length_c   1.000
_cell.angle_alpha   90.00
_cell.angle_beta   90.00
_cell.angle_gamma   90.00
#
_symmetry.space_group_name_H-M   'P 1'
#
loop_
_entity.id
_entity.type
_entity.pdbx_description
1 polymer ?
#
loop_
_entity_poly.entity_id
_entity_poly.type
_entity_poly.pdbx_seq_one_letter_code
_entity_poly.pdbx_strand_id
1 'polypeptide(L)'
;MNTKHPNATAGGAARNAAPMCSADGAPDDALIGKTEAEATALLDGCLWRVLERDGKSLPGTMDYREERRDLGIRDGKVIWVRRG
;
A
#
# COMPACT_ATOMS: atom_id res chain seq x y z
N MET A 1 -0.70 29.52 -3.38
CA MET A 1 0.51 28.73 -3.67
C MET A 1 0.87 27.94 -2.40
N ASN A 2 1.07 26.63 -2.57
CA ASN A 2 1.78 25.69 -1.68
C ASN A 2 1.05 25.17 -0.42
N THR A 3 0.12 24.23 -0.61
CA THR A 3 -0.20 23.22 0.41
C THR A 3 0.90 22.16 0.43
N LYS A 4 1.85 22.33 1.35
CA LYS A 4 2.90 21.38 1.67
C LYS A 4 2.25 20.17 2.34
N HIS A 5 2.02 19.08 1.61
CA HIS A 5 1.69 17.79 2.23
C HIS A 5 2.94 17.33 2.99
N PRO A 6 2.94 17.27 4.34
CA PRO A 6 4.03 16.64 5.06
C PRO A 6 4.00 15.16 4.68
N ASN A 7 5.02 14.75 3.94
CA ASN A 7 5.34 13.36 3.66
C ASN A 7 5.40 12.63 5.01
N ALA A 8 4.38 11.82 5.30
CA ALA A 8 4.28 11.08 6.53
C ALA A 8 5.31 9.94 6.48
N THR A 9 6.52 10.23 6.95
CA THR A 9 7.56 9.23 7.24
C THR A 9 7.08 8.35 8.39
N ALA A 10 6.23 7.37 8.10
CA ALA A 10 5.96 6.26 9.01
C ALA A 10 7.05 5.21 8.80
N GLY A 11 8.15 5.36 9.55
CA GLY A 11 9.20 4.35 9.65
C GLY A 11 8.67 3.09 10.34
N GLY A 12 8.30 2.09 9.54
CA GLY A 12 8.12 0.71 9.97
C GLY A 12 9.24 -0.13 9.38
N ALA A 13 10.18 -0.56 10.22
CA ALA A 13 11.32 -1.36 9.82
C ALA A 13 10.88 -2.57 8.98
N ALA A 14 11.39 -2.65 7.75
CA ALA A 14 11.42 -3.88 6.96
C ALA A 14 12.25 -4.91 7.73
N ARG A 15 11.60 -5.67 8.62
CA ARG A 15 12.19 -6.86 9.20
C ARG A 15 12.09 -7.93 8.12
N ASN A 16 13.22 -8.57 7.82
CA ASN A 16 13.36 -9.66 6.85
C ASN A 16 12.38 -10.81 7.17
N ALA A 17 11.11 -10.68 6.78
CA ALA A 17 10.16 -11.77 6.71
C ALA A 17 10.46 -12.52 5.42
N ALA A 18 10.46 -13.86 5.49
CA ALA A 18 10.49 -14.67 4.28
C ALA A 18 9.35 -14.22 3.34
N PRO A 19 9.55 -14.18 2.01
CA PRO A 19 8.52 -13.75 1.09
C PRO A 19 7.28 -14.64 1.27
N MET A 20 6.18 -14.03 1.73
CA MET A 20 4.89 -14.69 1.93
C MET A 20 4.09 -14.70 0.62
N CYS A 21 4.45 -13.86 -0.34
CA CYS A 21 3.94 -13.89 -1.71
C CYS A 21 5.00 -13.42 -2.73
N SER A 22 4.75 -13.69 -4.02
CA SER A 22 5.67 -13.34 -5.11
C SER A 22 6.05 -11.85 -5.16
N ALA A 23 5.15 -10.95 -4.73
CA ALA A 23 5.41 -9.51 -4.70
C ALA A 23 6.36 -9.06 -3.58
N ASP A 24 6.67 -9.91 -2.59
CA ASP A 24 7.66 -9.60 -1.55
C ASP A 24 9.10 -9.54 -2.10
N GLY A 25 9.33 -9.98 -3.34
CA GLY A 25 10.59 -9.76 -4.04
C GLY A 25 10.83 -8.31 -4.47
N ALA A 26 9.81 -7.45 -4.42
CA ALA A 26 9.90 -6.04 -4.73
C ALA A 26 9.54 -5.18 -3.50
N PRO A 27 10.14 -3.99 -3.34
CA PRO A 27 9.78 -3.11 -2.25
C PRO A 27 8.36 -2.54 -2.46
N ASP A 28 7.62 -2.33 -1.37
CA ASP A 28 6.21 -1.93 -1.44
C ASP A 28 6.01 -0.53 -2.06
N ASP A 29 7.03 0.33 -1.98
CA ASP A 29 7.03 1.66 -2.60
C ASP A 29 7.07 1.61 -4.13
N ALA A 30 7.43 0.47 -4.73
CA ALA A 30 7.33 0.25 -6.17
C ALA A 30 5.89 0.33 -6.70
N LEU A 31 4.88 0.22 -5.82
CA LEU A 31 3.48 0.38 -6.19
C LEU A 31 3.05 1.84 -6.34
N ILE A 32 3.77 2.78 -5.71
CA ILE A 32 3.41 4.20 -5.72
C ILE A 32 3.44 4.77 -7.14
N GLY A 33 2.40 5.52 -7.51
CA GLY A 33 2.25 6.12 -8.83
C GLY A 33 1.71 5.19 -9.92
N LYS A 34 1.64 3.88 -9.65
CA LYS A 34 0.98 2.90 -10.53
C LYS A 34 -0.53 3.05 -10.46
N THR A 35 -1.19 2.68 -11.55
CA THR A 35 -2.65 2.52 -11.56
C THR A 35 -3.09 1.36 -10.69
N GLU A 36 -4.35 1.37 -10.27
CA GLU A 36 -4.94 0.25 -9.50
C GLU A 36 -4.79 -1.09 -10.23
N ALA A 37 -4.93 -1.11 -11.55
CA ALA A 37 -4.79 -2.31 -12.37
C ALA A 37 -3.34 -2.85 -12.38
N GLU A 38 -2.35 -1.96 -12.52
CA GLU A 38 -0.95 -2.35 -12.47
C GLU A 38 -0.55 -2.83 -11.08
N ALA A 39 -1.02 -2.16 -10.02
CA ALA A 39 -0.78 -2.59 -8.64
C ALA A 39 -1.41 -3.96 -8.37
N THR A 40 -2.64 -4.20 -8.85
CA THR A 40 -3.32 -5.50 -8.77
C THR A 40 -2.51 -6.60 -9.44
N ALA A 41 -1.96 -6.35 -10.63
CA ALA A 41 -1.14 -7.33 -11.34
C ALA A 41 0.17 -7.66 -10.60
N LEU A 42 0.78 -6.67 -9.94
CA LEU A 42 2.00 -6.88 -9.16
C LEU A 42 1.73 -7.58 -7.84
N LEU A 43 0.52 -7.44 -7.30
CA LEU A 43 0.07 -8.05 -6.05
C LEU A 43 -0.70 -9.36 -6.26
N ASP A 44 -0.65 -9.93 -7.46
CA ASP A 44 -1.31 -11.19 -7.75
C ASP A 44 -0.81 -12.30 -6.80
N GLY A 45 -1.75 -12.98 -6.15
CA GLY A 45 -1.45 -13.97 -5.11
C GLY A 45 -1.02 -13.42 -3.74
N CYS A 46 -0.98 -12.10 -3.54
CA CYS A 46 -0.71 -11.47 -2.24
C CYS A 46 -2.01 -11.05 -1.53
N LEU A 47 -1.96 -10.92 -0.19
CA LEU A 47 -3.04 -10.29 0.55
C LEU A 47 -2.92 -8.76 0.48
N TRP A 48 -3.95 -8.10 -0.04
CA TRP A 48 -3.99 -6.64 -0.11
C TRP A 48 -5.42 -6.11 -0.11
N ARG A 49 -5.60 -4.82 0.20
CA ARG A 49 -6.89 -4.11 0.09
C ARG A 49 -6.69 -2.61 -0.16
N VAL A 50 -7.74 -1.95 -0.63
CA VAL A 50 -7.81 -0.48 -0.65
C VAL A 50 -8.42 -0.01 0.67
N LEU A 51 -7.71 0.84 1.41
CA LEU A 51 -8.18 1.41 2.69
C LEU A 51 -8.58 2.89 2.54
N GLU A 52 -8.10 3.56 1.51
CA GLU A 52 -8.51 4.93 1.18
C GLU A 52 -8.71 5.05 -0.33
N ARG A 53 -9.82 5.69 -0.74
CA ARG A 53 -10.06 6.07 -2.14
C ARG A 53 -10.45 7.55 -2.22
N ASP A 54 -9.67 8.31 -2.97
CA ASP A 54 -9.85 9.74 -3.23
C ASP A 54 -10.02 10.57 -1.94
N GLY A 55 -9.24 10.25 -0.90
CA GLY A 55 -9.34 10.92 0.40
C GLY A 55 -10.45 10.41 1.33
N LYS A 56 -11.19 9.39 0.92
CA LYS A 56 -12.22 8.75 1.76
C LYS A 56 -11.70 7.43 2.30
N SER A 57 -11.62 7.31 3.61
CA SER A 57 -11.32 6.04 4.26
C SER A 57 -12.45 5.04 4.02
N LEU A 58 -12.08 3.81 3.67
CA LEU A 58 -12.99 2.69 3.50
C LEU A 58 -13.08 1.88 4.80
N PRO A 59 -14.21 1.20 5.05
CA PRO A 59 -14.33 0.31 6.21
C PRO A 59 -13.23 -0.75 6.22
N GLY A 60 -12.53 -0.85 7.35
CA GLY A 60 -11.46 -1.82 7.56
C GLY A 60 -11.57 -2.44 8.95
N THR A 61 -11.11 -3.68 9.05
CA THR A 61 -10.93 -4.38 10.32
C THR A 61 -9.62 -3.96 10.98
N MET A 62 -9.59 -4.02 12.32
CA MET A 62 -8.45 -3.65 13.16
C MET A 62 -7.46 -4.81 13.43
N ASP A 63 -7.61 -5.95 12.76
CA ASP A 63 -6.67 -7.06 12.85
C ASP A 63 -5.34 -6.66 12.21
N TYR A 64 -4.22 -6.86 12.91
CA TYR A 64 -2.91 -6.65 12.32
C TYR A 64 -2.49 -7.88 11.50
N ARG A 65 -2.17 -7.68 10.22
CA ARG A 65 -1.64 -8.71 9.31
C ARG A 65 -0.41 -8.17 8.59
N GLU A 66 0.77 -8.63 8.98
CA GLU A 66 2.04 -8.15 8.43
C GLU A 66 2.20 -8.43 6.94
N GLU A 67 1.54 -9.47 6.44
CA GLU A 67 1.52 -9.84 5.03
C GLU A 67 0.56 -8.97 4.19
N ARG A 68 -0.39 -8.28 4.83
CA ARG A 68 -1.40 -7.49 4.14
C ARG A 68 -0.85 -6.13 3.75
N ARG A 69 -1.04 -5.76 2.49
CA ARG A 69 -0.78 -4.40 1.99
C ARG A 69 -2.08 -3.61 1.90
N ASP A 70 -2.16 -2.54 2.67
CA ASP A 70 -3.19 -1.51 2.54
C ASP A 70 -2.72 -0.47 1.52
N LEU A 71 -3.57 -0.17 0.54
CA LEU A 71 -3.33 0.83 -0.49
C LEU A 71 -4.23 2.05 -0.29
N GLY A 72 -3.64 3.22 -0.46
CA GLY A 72 -4.38 4.47 -0.69
C GLY A 72 -4.38 4.82 -2.16
N ILE A 73 -5.56 5.04 -2.73
CA ILE A 73 -5.72 5.38 -4.15
C ILE A 73 -6.28 6.79 -4.27
N ARG A 74 -5.70 7.58 -5.16
CA ARG A 74 -6.22 8.90 -5.55
C ARG A 74 -6.06 9.09 -7.05
N ASP A 75 -7.10 9.58 -7.71
CA ASP A 75 -7.12 9.80 -9.16
C ASP A 75 -6.72 8.54 -9.95
N GLY A 76 -7.16 7.37 -9.47
CA GLY A 76 -6.89 6.06 -10.07
C GLY A 76 -5.46 5.53 -9.87
N LYS A 77 -4.63 6.21 -9.07
CA LYS A 77 -3.23 5.82 -8.81
C LYS A 77 -2.98 5.57 -7.33
N VAL A 78 -2.07 4.66 -7.04
CA VAL A 78 -1.60 4.42 -5.67
C VAL A 78 -0.76 5.61 -5.19
N ILE A 79 -1.11 6.16 -4.03
CA ILE A 79 -0.40 7.30 -3.41
C ILE A 79 0.33 6.94 -2.13
N TRP A 80 -0.05 5.84 -1.48
CA TRP A 80 0.64 5.30 -0.32
C TRP A 80 0.40 3.79 -0.21
N VAL A 81 1.36 3.09 0.42
CA VAL A 81 1.25 1.67 0.77
C VAL A 81 1.69 1.51 2.22
N ARG A 82 0.97 0.67 2.97
CA ARG A 82 1.31 0.32 4.35
C ARG A 82 1.07 -1.17 4.58
N ARG A 83 1.91 -1.82 5.37
CA ARG A 83 1.64 -3.16 5.90
C ARG A 83 0.92 -3.10 7.25
N GLY A 84 -0.05 -3.98 7.46
CA GLY A 84 -0.78 -4.10 8.72
C GLY A 84 -2.24 -4.44 8.59
#